data_AF-A0A0C3J2U7-F1
#
_entry.id   AF-A0A0C3J2U7-F1
#
_cell.length_a   1.000
_cell.length_b   1.000
_cell.length_c   1.000
_cell.angle_alpha   90.00
_cell.angle_beta   90.00
_cell.angle_gamma   90.00
#
_symmetry.space_group_name_H-M   'P 1'
#
loop_
_entity.id
_entity.type
_entity.pdbx_description
1 polymer ?
#
loop_
_entity_poly.entity_id
_entity_poly.type
_entity_poly.pdbx_seq_one_letter_code
_entity_poly.pdbx_strand_id
1 'polypeptide(L)'
;MQHIEKAFNDEDAKGDKGKSKAQVPEVPSKDSDSDGADDEGFSKEKGWDVSKGDLIQVIQGPAVDVEGIVRSVDLITATLTLESEDSPWHNIPINFCTKLRDYSLCDAEQHIGCEVWIISGPNKGYSGTLRSVG
;
A
#
# COMPACT_ATOMS: atom_id res chain seq x y z
N MET A 1 -19.35 -50.94 -6.77
CA MET A 1 -20.64 -50.83 -6.07
C MET A 1 -20.79 -49.37 -5.63
N GLN A 2 -21.76 -48.55 -5.99
CA GLN A 2 -22.88 -48.54 -6.95
C GLN A 2 -22.95 -47.06 -7.46
N HIS A 3 -22.86 -46.80 -8.78
CA HIS A 3 -23.97 -46.49 -9.72
C HIS A 3 -24.77 -45.20 -9.37
N ILE A 4 -24.63 -44.09 -10.14
CA ILE A 4 -25.51 -43.51 -11.21
C ILE A 4 -26.91 -43.14 -10.63
N GLU A 5 -27.45 -41.93 -10.79
CA GLU A 5 -28.29 -41.56 -11.94
C GLU A 5 -28.63 -40.06 -12.03
N LYS A 6 -28.59 -39.58 -13.29
CA LYS A 6 -29.36 -38.45 -13.83
C LYS A 6 -30.86 -38.78 -13.70
N ALA A 7 -31.68 -37.77 -13.43
CA ALA A 7 -33.06 -37.78 -13.90
C ALA A 7 -33.44 -36.37 -14.39
N PHE A 8 -33.61 -36.29 -15.71
CA PHE A 8 -34.50 -35.33 -16.36
C PHE A 8 -35.92 -35.53 -15.79
N ASN A 9 -36.67 -34.43 -15.64
CA ASN A 9 -38.12 -34.50 -15.72
C ASN A 9 -38.57 -33.48 -16.79
N ASP A 10 -39.16 -34.04 -17.84
CA ASP A 10 -39.93 -33.37 -18.89
C ASP A 10 -41.42 -33.71 -18.66
N GLU A 11 -42.32 -33.05 -19.39
CA GLU A 11 -43.79 -33.22 -19.42
C GLU A 11 -44.56 -32.75 -18.15
N ASP A 12 -45.66 -31.98 -18.21
CA ASP A 12 -46.52 -31.63 -19.34
C ASP A 12 -47.58 -30.57 -18.97
N ALA A 13 -48.15 -29.95 -20.01
CA ALA A 13 -49.55 -29.55 -20.17
C ALA A 13 -50.15 -28.27 -19.50
N LYS A 14 -50.49 -27.34 -20.42
CA LYS A 14 -51.79 -26.66 -20.62
C LYS A 14 -52.13 -25.40 -19.80
N GLY A 15 -51.86 -24.25 -20.43
CA GLY A 15 -52.89 -23.37 -21.00
C GLY A 15 -53.84 -22.62 -20.06
N ASP A 16 -53.68 -21.30 -19.98
CA ASP A 16 -54.82 -20.38 -19.93
C ASP A 16 -54.53 -19.09 -20.71
N LYS A 17 -55.56 -18.61 -21.40
CA LYS A 17 -55.56 -17.46 -22.31
C LYS A 17 -55.99 -16.21 -21.54
N GLY A 18 -55.05 -15.33 -21.21
CA GLY A 18 -55.33 -13.99 -20.72
C GLY A 18 -54.72 -12.91 -21.62
N LYS A 19 -55.52 -12.36 -22.55
CA LYS A 19 -55.20 -11.11 -23.26
C LYS A 19 -55.19 -9.94 -22.27
N SER A 20 -54.18 -9.06 -22.32
CA SER A 20 -54.38 -7.64 -22.68
C SER A 20 -53.13 -6.74 -22.49
N LYS A 21 -52.82 -6.04 -23.59
CA LYS A 21 -52.36 -4.64 -23.73
C LYS A 21 -50.97 -4.20 -23.22
N ALA A 22 -50.22 -3.66 -24.17
CA ALA A 22 -48.89 -3.08 -24.10
C ALA A 22 -48.72 -1.96 -23.07
N GLN A 23 -47.56 -1.90 -22.41
CA GLN A 23 -46.91 -0.70 -21.88
C GLN A 23 -45.36 -0.85 -21.93
N VAL A 24 -44.69 0.28 -22.16
CA VAL A 24 -43.26 0.58 -22.41
C VAL A 24 -42.24 -0.16 -21.53
N PRO A 25 -41.04 -0.57 -22.02
CA PRO A 25 -39.96 -1.01 -21.15
C PRO A 25 -39.21 0.22 -20.62
N GLU A 26 -39.50 0.62 -19.39
CA GLU A 26 -38.66 1.52 -18.60
C GLU A 26 -37.83 0.65 -17.66
N VAL A 27 -36.50 0.74 -17.79
CA VAL A 27 -35.53 0.02 -16.97
C VAL A 27 -35.17 0.94 -15.81
N PRO A 28 -35.46 0.61 -14.54
CA PRO A 28 -34.86 1.35 -13.44
C PRO A 28 -33.56 0.64 -13.03
N SER A 29 -32.47 1.33 -13.32
CA SER A 29 -31.11 1.05 -12.89
C SER A 29 -31.04 0.74 -11.39
N LYS A 30 -30.25 -0.28 -11.06
CA LYS A 30 -29.70 -0.49 -9.72
C LYS A 30 -28.60 0.53 -9.50
N ASP A 31 -28.90 1.62 -8.81
CA ASP A 31 -27.87 2.44 -8.18
C ASP A 31 -27.93 2.12 -6.68
N SER A 32 -27.04 1.21 -6.29
CA SER A 32 -26.76 0.89 -4.88
C SER A 32 -25.72 1.88 -4.41
N ASP A 33 -26.15 3.04 -3.96
CA ASP A 33 -25.28 4.00 -3.27
C ASP A 33 -25.03 3.48 -1.86
N SER A 34 -24.04 2.61 -1.75
CA SER A 34 -23.40 2.29 -0.48
C SER A 34 -22.43 3.44 -0.17
N ASP A 35 -22.93 4.49 0.50
CA ASP A 35 -22.09 5.47 1.18
C ASP A 35 -21.44 4.82 2.41
N GLY A 36 -20.50 3.91 2.14
CA GLY A 36 -19.46 3.55 3.08
C GLY A 36 -18.43 4.68 3.04
N ALA A 37 -18.72 5.77 3.74
CA ALA A 37 -17.67 6.72 4.10
C ALA A 37 -16.78 5.97 5.09
N ASP A 38 -15.69 5.37 4.60
CA ASP A 38 -14.55 5.06 5.43
C ASP A 38 -14.10 6.40 6.02
N ASP A 39 -14.46 6.62 7.28
CA ASP A 39 -13.96 7.70 8.12
C ASP A 39 -12.47 7.45 8.31
N GLU A 40 -11.68 7.80 7.29
CA GLU A 40 -10.23 7.83 7.38
C GLU A 40 -9.89 9.03 8.26
N GLY A 41 -10.03 8.81 9.56
CA GLY A 41 -9.71 9.77 10.60
C GLY A 41 -8.24 10.12 10.52
N PHE A 42 -7.91 11.21 9.81
CA PHE A 42 -6.60 11.82 9.87
C PHE A 42 -6.39 12.37 11.28
N SER A 43 -5.91 11.51 12.18
CA SER A 43 -5.37 11.97 13.45
C SER A 43 -4.19 12.89 13.12
N LYS A 44 -4.10 14.02 13.82
CA LYS A 44 -2.96 14.95 13.71
C LYS A 44 -1.74 14.28 14.33
N GLU A 45 -1.21 13.28 13.63
CA GLU A 45 -0.03 12.53 14.02
C GLU A 45 1.12 13.53 14.19
N LYS A 46 1.92 13.33 15.23
CA LYS A 46 3.14 14.09 15.45
C LYS A 46 4.04 13.82 14.23
N GLY A 47 4.08 14.76 13.29
CA GLY A 47 4.88 14.61 12.07
C GLY A 47 6.35 14.44 12.43
N TRP A 48 6.94 13.33 12.01
CA TRP A 48 8.38 13.07 12.14
C TRP A 48 9.08 13.52 10.85
N ASP A 49 10.11 14.34 10.97
CA ASP A 49 10.99 14.68 9.86
C ASP A 49 12.13 13.65 9.76
N VAL A 50 11.76 12.40 9.50
CA VAL A 50 12.71 11.29 9.28
C VAL A 50 12.19 10.45 8.13
N SER A 51 13.02 10.30 7.11
CA SER A 51 12.73 9.51 5.91
C SER A 51 13.74 8.38 5.73
N LYS A 52 13.35 7.36 4.96
CA LYS A 52 14.29 6.33 4.51
C LYS A 52 15.45 6.98 3.77
N GLY A 53 16.68 6.59 4.11
CA GLY A 53 17.92 7.13 3.56
C GLY A 53 18.53 8.27 4.36
N ASP A 54 17.79 8.87 5.31
CA ASP A 54 18.36 9.90 6.18
C ASP A 54 19.44 9.30 7.09
N LEU A 55 20.48 10.09 7.36
CA LEU A 55 21.48 9.78 8.38
C LEU A 55 20.98 10.32 9.72
N ILE A 56 20.93 9.45 10.71
CA ILE A 56 20.47 9.78 12.06
C ILE A 56 21.47 9.26 13.10
N GLN A 57 21.41 9.85 14.29
CA GLN A 57 22.12 9.39 15.47
C GLN A 57 21.13 9.05 16.58
N VAL A 58 21.37 7.95 17.28
CA VAL A 58 20.60 7.57 18.46
C VAL A 58 21.12 8.36 19.67
N ILE A 59 20.26 9.17 20.27
CA ILE A 59 20.56 10.02 21.43
C ILE A 59 20.04 9.42 22.75
N GLN A 60 19.25 8.35 22.69
CA GLN A 60 18.67 7.71 23.86
C GLN A 60 18.55 6.19 23.70
N GLY A 61 18.74 5.44 24.79
CA GLY A 61 18.53 3.99 24.84
C GLY A 61 19.84 3.18 24.75
N PRO A 62 19.74 1.87 24.48
CA PRO A 62 20.89 0.96 24.53
C PRO A 62 21.87 1.13 23.35
N ALA A 63 21.44 1.80 22.30
CA ALA A 63 22.24 2.08 21.10
C ALA A 63 22.69 3.55 21.05
N VAL A 64 22.83 4.23 22.20
CA VAL A 64 23.25 5.64 22.24
C VAL A 64 24.59 5.84 21.51
N ASP A 65 24.72 6.97 20.82
CA ASP A 65 25.85 7.36 19.97
C ASP A 65 26.04 6.52 18.70
N VAL A 66 25.13 5.58 18.41
CA VAL A 66 25.11 4.87 17.12
C VAL A 66 24.61 5.81 16.02
N GLU A 67 25.40 5.92 14.96
CA GLU A 67 25.02 6.59 13.72
C GLU A 67 24.64 5.55 12.66
N GLY A 68 23.66 5.88 11.83
CA GLY A 68 23.26 4.98 10.76
C GLY A 68 22.26 5.57 9.78
N ILE A 69 22.12 4.87 8.66
CA ILE A 69 21.17 5.20 7.61
C ILE A 69 19.83 4.53 7.91
N VAL A 70 18.74 5.29 7.82
CA VAL A 70 17.39 4.77 8.00
C VAL A 70 17.05 3.83 6.85
N ARG A 71 16.84 2.54 7.14
CA ARG A 71 16.44 1.52 6.15
C ARG A 71 14.93 1.42 5.98
N SER A 72 14.19 1.58 7.07
CA SER A 72 12.73 1.58 7.07
C SER A 72 12.21 2.41 8.24
N VAL A 73 11.00 2.95 8.05
CA VAL A 73 10.26 3.69 9.07
C VAL A 73 8.89 3.02 9.19
N ASP A 74 8.52 2.65 10.40
CA ASP A 74 7.19 2.18 10.77
C ASP A 74 6.50 3.27 11.60
N LEU A 75 5.62 4.01 10.96
CA LEU A 75 4.86 5.09 11.59
C LEU A 75 3.79 4.56 12.56
N ILE A 76 3.28 3.34 12.35
CA ILE A 76 2.27 2.74 13.23
C ILE A 76 2.86 2.50 14.62
N THR A 77 4.08 1.97 14.67
CA THR A 77 4.80 1.73 15.93
C THR A 77 5.69 2.90 16.35
N ALA A 78 5.82 3.93 15.50
CA ALA A 78 6.79 5.01 15.64
C ALA A 78 8.23 4.48 15.88
N THR A 79 8.62 3.47 15.10
CA THR A 79 9.95 2.86 15.13
C THR A 79 10.64 2.93 13.77
N LEU A 80 11.95 2.76 13.76
CA LEU A 80 12.76 2.73 12.55
C LEU A 80 13.80 1.60 12.62
N THR A 81 14.28 1.20 11.45
CA THR A 81 15.42 0.30 11.31
C THR A 81 16.61 1.10 10.81
N LEU A 82 17.73 0.98 11.52
CA LEU A 82 18.98 1.65 11.23
C LEU A 82 20.00 0.67 10.67
N GLU A 83 20.68 1.05 9.61
CA GLU A 83 21.91 0.38 9.20
C GLU A 83 23.11 1.19 9.68
N SER A 84 23.88 0.61 10.60
CA SER A 84 25.14 1.16 11.10
C SER A 84 26.31 0.29 10.65
N GLU A 85 27.54 0.78 10.79
CA GLU A 85 28.76 0.02 10.51
C GLU A 85 28.86 -1.24 11.38
N ASP A 86 28.45 -1.16 12.65
CA ASP A 86 28.54 -2.27 13.59
C ASP A 86 27.54 -3.39 13.30
N SER A 87 26.32 -3.04 12.89
CA SER A 87 25.23 -3.96 12.54
C SER A 87 23.95 -3.22 12.14
N PRO A 88 22.98 -3.91 11.49
CA PRO A 88 21.62 -3.41 11.38
C PRO A 88 20.91 -3.44 12.74
N TRP A 89 20.48 -2.27 13.22
CA TRP A 89 19.67 -2.11 14.42
C TRP A 89 18.20 -2.06 14.07
N HIS A 90 17.41 -2.91 14.72
CA HIS A 90 15.99 -3.05 14.44
C HIS A 90 15.16 -2.43 15.56
N ASN A 91 14.01 -1.86 15.20
CA ASN A 91 12.98 -1.41 16.15
C ASN A 91 13.47 -0.31 17.12
N ILE A 92 14.17 0.71 16.61
CA ILE A 92 14.56 1.87 17.41
C ILE A 92 13.40 2.88 17.41
N PRO A 93 12.92 3.36 18.57
CA PRO A 93 11.90 4.40 18.61
C PRO A 93 12.37 5.68 17.92
N ILE A 94 11.54 6.28 17.07
CA ILE A 94 11.88 7.52 16.34
C ILE A 94 12.23 8.64 17.34
N ASN A 95 11.57 8.68 18.50
CA ASN A 95 11.84 9.64 19.58
C ASN A 95 13.26 9.56 20.16
N PHE A 96 13.96 8.45 19.98
CA PHE A 96 15.31 8.25 20.51
C PHE A 96 16.39 8.73 19.55
N CYS A 97 16.01 9.24 18.38
CA CYS A 97 16.92 9.59 17.32
C CYS A 97 16.90 11.09 17.04
N THR A 98 18.02 11.61 16.57
CA THR A 98 18.13 12.95 15.98
C THR A 98 18.59 12.84 14.54
N LYS A 99 18.03 13.66 13.66
CA LYS A 99 18.42 13.70 12.25
C LYS A 99 19.71 14.49 12.10
N LEU A 100 20.72 13.86 11.51
CA LEU A 100 22.02 14.48 11.23
C LEU A 100 22.06 15.05 9.81
N ARG A 101 21.52 14.32 8.83
CA ARG A 101 21.57 14.70 7.42
C ARG A 101 20.39 14.13 6.65
N ASP A 102 19.81 14.94 5.77
CA ASP A 102 18.88 14.50 4.74
C ASP A 102 19.56 13.57 3.73
N TYR A 103 18.77 12.64 3.20
CA TYR A 103 19.15 11.90 2.00
C TYR A 103 19.47 12.85 0.83
N SER A 104 20.69 12.75 0.28
CA SER A 104 21.17 13.65 -0.77
C SER A 104 21.23 13.00 -2.15
N LEU A 105 21.38 13.82 -3.19
CA LEU A 105 21.57 13.32 -4.56
C LEU A 105 22.81 12.43 -4.69
N CYS A 106 23.90 12.75 -3.98
CA CYS A 106 25.09 11.91 -3.95
C CYS A 106 24.79 10.52 -3.36
N ASP A 107 23.88 10.43 -2.39
CA ASP A 107 23.45 9.14 -1.84
C ASP A 107 22.60 8.38 -2.88
N ALA A 108 21.80 9.10 -3.67
CA ALA A 108 21.03 8.52 -4.79
C ALA A 108 21.90 8.02 -5.95
N GLU A 109 23.09 8.60 -6.17
CA GLU A 109 24.04 8.10 -7.17
C GLU A 109 24.48 6.66 -6.91
N GLN A 110 24.45 6.18 -5.65
CA GLN A 110 24.79 4.78 -5.35
C GLN A 110 23.83 3.78 -6.01
N HIS A 111 22.63 4.22 -6.36
CA HIS A 111 21.59 3.39 -6.95
C HIS A 111 21.61 3.41 -8.49
N ILE A 112 22.56 4.10 -9.13
CA ILE A 112 22.75 4.04 -10.57
C ILE A 112 23.04 2.59 -10.97
N GLY A 113 22.30 2.09 -11.96
CA GLY A 113 22.34 0.70 -12.42
C GLY A 113 21.30 -0.21 -11.76
N CYS A 114 20.62 0.22 -10.69
CA CYS A 114 19.56 -0.55 -10.05
C CYS A 114 18.21 -0.42 -10.78
N GLU A 115 17.35 -1.43 -10.63
CA GLU A 115 15.95 -1.33 -11.02
C GLU A 115 15.18 -0.45 -10.02
N VAL A 116 14.39 0.48 -10.55
CA VAL A 116 13.54 1.40 -9.78
C VAL A 116 12.11 1.36 -10.32
N TRP A 117 11.16 1.71 -9.46
CA TRP A 117 9.74 1.80 -9.79
C TRP A 117 9.28 3.25 -9.77
N ILE A 118 8.52 3.66 -10.78
CA ILE A 118 7.96 5.01 -10.84
C ILE A 118 6.68 5.04 -10.01
N ILE A 119 6.69 5.79 -8.91
CA ILE A 119 5.58 5.86 -7.95
C ILE A 119 4.60 7.01 -8.22
N SER A 120 4.97 7.97 -9.09
CA SER A 120 4.18 9.17 -9.38
C SER A 120 4.43 9.68 -10.80
N GLY A 121 3.52 10.53 -11.29
CA GLY A 121 3.57 11.10 -12.64
C GLY A 121 2.96 10.20 -13.72
N PRO A 122 3.05 10.60 -15.00
CA PRO A 122 2.39 9.91 -16.12
C PRO A 122 2.90 8.49 -16.37
N ASN A 123 4.11 8.18 -15.92
CA ASN A 123 4.73 6.86 -16.04
C ASN A 123 4.63 6.06 -14.74
N LYS A 124 3.71 6.39 -13.83
CA LYS A 124 3.49 5.63 -12.59
C LYS A 124 3.20 4.15 -12.90
N GLY A 125 3.84 3.25 -12.15
CA GLY A 125 3.68 1.80 -12.27
C GLY A 125 4.68 1.11 -13.20
N TYR A 126 5.46 1.87 -13.97
CA TYR A 126 6.55 1.30 -14.77
C TYR A 126 7.81 1.08 -13.92
N SER A 127 8.57 0.04 -14.24
CA SER A 127 9.94 -0.16 -13.73
C SER A 127 10.98 0.16 -14.81
N GLY A 128 12.20 0.45 -14.38
CA GLY A 128 13.32 0.70 -15.29
C GLY A 128 14.64 0.78 -14.55
N THR A 129 15.74 0.88 -15.29
CA THR A 129 17.09 1.01 -14.70
C THR A 129 17.42 2.48 -14.48
N LEU A 130 17.82 2.85 -13.25
CA LEU A 130 18.29 4.19 -12.94
C LEU A 130 19.64 4.44 -13.65
N ARG A 131 19.69 5.39 -14.59
CA ARG A 131 20.92 5.66 -15.36
C ARG A 131 21.70 6.87 -14.87
N SER A 132 21.02 7.84 -14.29
CA SER A 132 21.60 9.08 -13.78
C SER A 132 20.60 9.70 -12.81
N VAL A 133 21.11 10.46 -11.84
CA VAL A 133 20.33 11.37 -10.98
C VAL A 133 20.81 12.80 -11.27
N GLY A 134 19.89 13.76 -11.31
CA GLY A 134 20.16 15.14 -11.75
C GLY A 134 18.96 16.04 -11.66
#